data_AF-A0A380NLT1-F1
#
_entry.id   AF-A0A380NLT1-F1
#
_cell.length_a   1.000
_cell.length_b   1.000
_cell.length_c   1.000
_cell.angle_alpha   90.00
_cell.angle_beta   90.00
_cell.angle_gamma   90.00
#
_symmetry.space_group_name_H-M   'P 1'
#
loop_
_entity.id
_entity.type
_entity.pdbx_description
1 polymer ?
#
loop_
_entity_poly.entity_id
_entity_poly.type
_entity_poly.pdbx_seq_one_letter_code
_entity_poly.pdbx_strand_id
1 'polypeptide(L)'
;MGQLFFNNQSSDERKLYIQLLSITGSLSNLFTVSENPFLYYRLMENIFCKAFNANNFSRSDISADAGKDRLGIGLKTFLHNNGATFQKIAEFNRESYLFKGLSPKALISKVSDMRNERILATMRMCSLEDMIYHVITRKERYMGIFEEHMDLIDTSSIKILEKKATIIRFTDNQHEYTFNLSKSTLLKRFFTKEKDLVYGFNINILKDPFEFLLSSNSKKYKKEINFQDIFENNNILEKNIVDYIILPLYSSRDKNVPQRSGLNQWNAGGRKRAENEVYIPIPSWIHVYKPNFFPYNNIEHKTNPFSVVLPNKKVLSVRVTQEGGKALMSNPNQDLGRWILRDVLRVSKGELVTKETLDVIGIDSVQLSKLKDGTFTLDFLKTGSFEEFYDKYRASLY
;
A
#
# COMPACT_ATOMS: atom_id res chain seq x y z
N MET A 1 -18.06 -22.05 6.24
CA MET A 1 -17.24 -20.87 5.94
C MET A 1 -17.53 -20.52 4.49
N GLY A 2 -18.06 -19.33 4.21
CA GLY A 2 -18.37 -18.91 2.83
C GLY A 2 -17.11 -18.89 1.98
N GLN A 3 -17.24 -19.13 0.68
CA GLN A 3 -16.14 -18.96 -0.28
C GLN A 3 -15.79 -17.48 -0.33
N LEU A 4 -14.56 -17.10 0.04
CA LEU A 4 -14.16 -15.69 0.21
C LEU A 4 -13.87 -15.03 -1.15
N PHE A 5 -12.87 -15.49 -1.87
CA PHE A 5 -12.51 -14.89 -3.16
C PHE A 5 -12.25 -15.93 -4.26
N PHE A 6 -11.28 -16.83 -4.07
CA PHE A 6 -10.77 -17.70 -5.14
C PHE A 6 -11.87 -18.53 -5.78
N ASN A 7 -12.71 -19.18 -4.97
CA ASN A 7 -13.78 -20.06 -5.48
C ASN A 7 -14.93 -19.31 -6.17
N ASN A 8 -15.04 -17.99 -5.94
CA ASN A 8 -16.04 -17.14 -6.60
C ASN A 8 -15.56 -16.66 -7.99
N GLN A 9 -14.30 -16.91 -8.35
CA GLN A 9 -13.75 -16.54 -9.66
C GLN A 9 -14.12 -17.57 -10.75
N SER A 10 -14.08 -17.13 -12.00
CA SER A 10 -14.39 -18.03 -13.13
C SER A 10 -13.42 -19.22 -13.19
N SER A 11 -13.87 -20.32 -13.79
CA SER A 11 -13.00 -21.49 -14.03
C SER A 11 -11.71 -21.11 -14.75
N ASP A 12 -11.78 -20.20 -15.72
CA ASP A 12 -10.64 -19.85 -16.57
C ASP A 12 -9.63 -18.96 -15.84
N GLU A 13 -10.09 -17.97 -15.06
CA GLU A 13 -9.22 -17.17 -14.19
C GLU A 13 -8.50 -18.04 -13.15
N ARG A 14 -9.23 -18.98 -12.50
CA ARG A 14 -8.63 -19.93 -11.55
C ARG A 14 -7.57 -20.80 -12.23
N LYS A 15 -7.88 -21.37 -13.40
CA LYS A 15 -6.92 -22.19 -14.16
C LYS A 15 -5.67 -21.39 -14.54
N LEU A 16 -5.85 -20.15 -15.01
CA LEU A 16 -4.75 -19.26 -15.35
C LEU A 16 -3.87 -18.97 -14.12
N TYR A 17 -4.48 -18.66 -12.97
CA TYR A 17 -3.75 -18.41 -11.73
C TYR A 17 -2.89 -19.61 -11.31
N ILE A 18 -3.49 -20.81 -11.27
CA ILE A 18 -2.79 -22.05 -10.94
C ILE A 18 -1.68 -22.35 -11.94
N GLN A 19 -1.92 -22.13 -13.23
CA GLN A 19 -0.92 -22.35 -14.27
C GLN A 19 0.28 -21.41 -14.11
N LEU A 20 0.04 -20.12 -13.87
CA LEU A 20 1.11 -19.13 -13.68
C LEU A 20 1.93 -19.42 -12.41
N LEU A 21 1.27 -19.78 -11.30
CA LEU A 21 1.96 -20.23 -10.09
C LEU A 21 2.75 -21.53 -10.33
N SER A 22 2.19 -22.48 -11.08
CA SER A 22 2.87 -23.75 -11.39
C SER A 22 4.13 -23.55 -12.22
N ILE A 23 4.05 -22.75 -13.28
CA ILE A 23 5.20 -22.42 -14.13
C ILE A 23 6.26 -21.69 -13.30
N THR A 24 5.85 -20.69 -12.53
CA THR A 24 6.77 -19.93 -11.68
C THR A 24 7.45 -20.83 -10.64
N GLY A 25 6.68 -21.67 -9.95
CA GLY A 25 7.19 -22.64 -9.00
C GLY A 25 8.10 -23.69 -9.65
N SER A 26 7.86 -24.07 -10.90
CA SER A 26 8.73 -25.02 -11.60
C SER A 26 10.14 -24.48 -11.85
N LEU A 27 10.29 -23.15 -11.87
CA LEU A 27 11.56 -22.45 -12.09
C LEU A 27 12.36 -22.22 -10.79
N SER A 28 11.99 -22.85 -9.68
CA SER A 28 12.62 -22.64 -8.36
C SER A 28 14.15 -22.80 -8.38
N ASN A 29 14.66 -23.75 -9.16
CA ASN A 29 16.09 -24.04 -9.30
C ASN A 29 16.90 -22.90 -9.95
N LEU A 30 16.27 -21.84 -10.47
CA LEU A 30 16.96 -20.60 -10.86
C LEU A 30 17.48 -19.81 -9.64
N PHE A 31 16.84 -19.98 -8.48
CA PHE A 31 17.07 -19.13 -7.30
C PHE A 31 17.50 -19.92 -6.07
N THR A 32 17.10 -21.19 -5.97
CA THR A 32 17.36 -22.03 -4.80
C THR A 32 17.37 -23.51 -5.17
N VAL A 33 18.14 -24.32 -4.44
CA VAL A 33 18.17 -25.78 -4.59
C VAL A 33 17.14 -26.50 -3.69
N SER A 34 16.18 -25.77 -3.12
CA SER A 34 15.16 -26.34 -2.24
C SER A 34 14.06 -27.07 -3.03
N GLU A 35 13.61 -28.19 -2.49
CA GLU A 35 12.41 -28.91 -2.97
C GLU A 35 11.09 -28.17 -2.63
N ASN A 36 11.15 -27.16 -1.75
CA ASN A 36 10.04 -26.25 -1.55
C ASN A 36 10.01 -25.23 -2.69
N PRO A 37 8.91 -25.10 -3.44
CA PRO A 37 8.83 -24.15 -4.54
C PRO A 37 9.19 -22.74 -4.07
N PHE A 38 9.98 -21.99 -4.82
CA PHE A 38 10.30 -20.60 -4.56
C PHE A 38 9.24 -19.68 -5.20
N LEU A 39 8.71 -18.74 -4.43
CA LEU A 39 7.76 -17.74 -4.92
C LEU A 39 8.11 -16.39 -4.30
N TYR A 40 8.58 -15.47 -5.13
CA TYR A 40 8.86 -14.11 -4.73
C TYR A 40 7.56 -13.30 -4.57
N TYR A 41 7.46 -12.48 -3.54
CA TYR A 41 6.21 -11.80 -3.17
C TYR A 41 5.67 -10.88 -4.29
N ARG A 42 6.51 -10.06 -4.94
CA ARG A 42 6.06 -9.23 -6.08
C ARG A 42 5.60 -10.05 -7.28
N LEU A 43 6.18 -11.23 -7.46
CA LEU A 43 5.77 -12.11 -8.54
C LEU A 43 4.39 -12.70 -8.23
N MET A 44 4.12 -13.05 -6.98
CA MET A 44 2.77 -13.44 -6.53
C MET A 44 1.74 -12.33 -6.77
N GLU A 45 2.06 -11.08 -6.42
CA GLU A 45 1.20 -9.90 -6.68
C GLU A 45 0.87 -9.75 -8.17
N ASN A 46 1.89 -9.79 -9.03
CA ASN A 46 1.72 -9.66 -10.47
C ASN A 46 0.90 -10.83 -11.06
N ILE A 47 1.16 -12.05 -10.61
CA ILE A 47 0.40 -13.23 -11.03
C ILE A 47 -1.07 -13.09 -10.62
N PHE A 48 -1.33 -12.66 -9.38
CA PHE A 48 -2.68 -12.46 -8.86
C PHE A 48 -3.44 -11.42 -9.69
N CYS A 49 -2.85 -10.23 -9.88
CA CYS A 49 -3.47 -9.16 -10.65
C CYS A 49 -3.72 -9.58 -12.11
N LYS A 50 -2.75 -10.27 -12.74
CA LYS A 50 -2.86 -10.76 -14.11
C LYS A 50 -3.95 -11.81 -14.26
N ALA A 51 -4.04 -12.77 -13.34
CA ALA A 51 -4.97 -13.89 -13.46
C ALA A 51 -6.42 -13.48 -13.20
N PHE A 52 -6.64 -12.54 -12.28
CA PHE A 52 -7.98 -12.15 -11.85
C PHE A 52 -8.42 -10.77 -12.35
N ASN A 53 -7.62 -10.11 -13.20
CA ASN A 53 -7.85 -8.72 -13.61
C ASN A 53 -8.09 -7.79 -12.41
N ALA A 54 -7.30 -7.97 -11.34
CA ALA A 54 -7.41 -7.18 -10.13
C ALA A 54 -6.58 -5.88 -10.26
N ASN A 55 -7.03 -4.81 -9.59
CA ASN A 55 -6.26 -3.59 -9.48
C ASN A 55 -5.02 -3.87 -8.62
N ASN A 56 -3.84 -3.51 -9.12
CA ASN A 56 -2.62 -3.61 -8.33
C ASN A 56 -2.51 -2.41 -7.39
N PHE A 57 -2.50 -2.68 -6.09
CA PHE A 57 -2.33 -1.67 -5.05
C PHE A 57 -0.93 -1.71 -4.43
N SER A 58 -0.07 -2.65 -4.80
CA SER A 58 1.22 -2.88 -4.14
C SER A 58 2.25 -1.75 -4.31
N ARG A 59 1.94 -0.74 -5.14
CA ARG A 59 2.73 0.49 -5.27
C ARG A 59 2.18 1.69 -4.52
N SER A 60 0.94 1.60 -4.06
CA SER A 60 0.39 2.47 -3.03
C SER A 60 0.82 1.87 -1.71
N ASP A 61 1.53 2.62 -0.86
CA ASP A 61 1.99 2.09 0.43
C ASP A 61 0.80 1.95 1.43
N ILE A 62 -0.10 0.99 1.16
CA ILE A 62 -1.38 0.77 1.87
C ILE A 62 -1.49 -0.69 2.35
N SER A 63 -2.55 -1.03 3.10
CA SER A 63 -2.70 -2.36 3.72
C SER A 63 -3.16 -3.48 2.77
N ALA A 64 -3.52 -3.15 1.53
CA ALA A 64 -3.96 -4.09 0.49
C ALA A 64 -2.92 -4.14 -0.64
N ASP A 65 -2.57 -5.33 -1.11
CA ASP A 65 -1.65 -5.51 -2.24
C ASP A 65 -2.41 -5.52 -3.59
N ALA A 66 -3.67 -5.93 -3.57
CA ALA A 66 -4.57 -5.90 -4.71
C ALA A 66 -6.01 -5.55 -4.30
N GLY A 67 -6.83 -5.17 -5.27
CA GLY A 67 -8.27 -5.02 -5.04
C GLY A 67 -9.12 -5.35 -6.26
N LYS A 68 -10.23 -6.04 -6.02
CA LYS A 68 -11.22 -6.42 -7.04
C LYS A 68 -12.61 -6.28 -6.46
N ASP A 69 -13.54 -5.68 -7.19
CA ASP A 69 -14.96 -5.56 -6.80
C ASP A 69 -15.17 -5.04 -5.37
N ARG A 70 -14.42 -4.00 -4.99
CA ARG A 70 -14.44 -3.36 -3.65
C ARG A 70 -13.96 -4.28 -2.50
N LEU A 71 -13.39 -5.43 -2.80
CA LEU A 71 -12.65 -6.26 -1.85
C LEU A 71 -11.15 -5.93 -1.94
N GLY A 72 -10.53 -5.63 -0.79
CA GLY A 72 -9.08 -5.53 -0.69
C GLY A 72 -8.42 -6.85 -0.31
N ILE A 73 -7.25 -7.11 -0.86
CA ILE A 73 -6.57 -8.40 -0.74
C ILE A 73 -5.14 -8.18 -0.29
N GLY A 74 -4.82 -8.67 0.91
CA GLY A 74 -3.46 -8.80 1.41
C GLY A 74 -2.86 -10.14 0.96
N LEU A 75 -1.81 -10.09 0.15
CA LEU A 75 -1.15 -11.25 -0.42
C LEU A 75 -0.01 -11.71 0.50
N LYS A 76 -0.02 -12.99 0.88
CA LYS A 76 1.04 -13.59 1.70
C LYS A 76 1.55 -14.88 1.09
N THR A 77 2.86 -15.06 1.13
CA THR A 77 3.49 -16.35 0.81
C THR A 77 4.52 -16.74 1.86
N PHE A 78 4.47 -17.98 2.32
CA PHE A 78 5.40 -18.52 3.31
C PHE A 78 5.47 -20.05 3.27
N LEU A 79 6.48 -20.62 3.94
CA LEU A 79 6.59 -22.07 4.09
C LEU A 79 5.47 -22.59 5.01
N HIS A 80 4.84 -23.70 4.63
CA HIS A 80 3.71 -24.28 5.34
C HIS A 80 4.08 -24.74 6.76
N ASN A 81 5.26 -25.35 6.92
CA ASN A 81 5.76 -25.90 8.19
C ASN A 81 4.71 -26.79 8.89
N ASN A 82 4.28 -26.42 10.09
CA ASN A 82 3.27 -27.12 10.89
C ASN A 82 1.84 -26.57 10.67
N GLY A 83 1.63 -25.74 9.66
CA GLY A 83 0.34 -25.08 9.39
C GLY A 83 -0.04 -23.99 10.41
N ALA A 84 0.90 -23.51 11.22
CA ALA A 84 0.64 -22.50 12.25
C ALA A 84 1.81 -21.52 12.39
N THR A 85 1.87 -20.51 11.51
CA THR A 85 3.05 -19.63 11.38
C THR A 85 2.72 -18.17 11.69
N PHE A 86 3.58 -17.51 12.47
CA PHE A 86 3.50 -16.06 12.65
C PHE A 86 4.04 -15.33 11.43
N GLN A 87 3.24 -14.46 10.85
CA GLN A 87 3.63 -13.61 9.72
C GLN A 87 3.40 -12.14 10.08
N LYS A 88 4.30 -11.28 9.59
CA LYS A 88 4.20 -9.83 9.76
C LYS A 88 2.91 -9.32 9.11
N ILE A 89 2.13 -8.56 9.87
CA ILE A 89 0.91 -7.89 9.37
C ILE A 89 0.99 -6.37 9.48
N ALA A 90 1.90 -5.82 10.29
CA ALA A 90 2.16 -4.38 10.34
C ALA A 90 3.58 -4.09 10.90
N GLU A 91 4.13 -2.93 10.58
CA GLU A 91 5.42 -2.44 11.04
C GLU A 91 5.34 -0.95 11.39
N PHE A 92 6.00 -0.54 12.48
CA PHE A 92 5.86 0.78 13.11
C PHE A 92 7.21 1.40 13.45
N ASN A 93 8.24 1.16 12.63
CA ASN A 93 9.61 1.59 12.92
C ASN A 93 9.73 3.10 13.11
N ARG A 94 9.09 3.89 12.24
CA ARG A 94 9.12 5.36 12.27
C ARG A 94 8.26 5.93 13.39
N GLU A 95 7.26 5.18 13.83
CA GLU A 95 6.31 5.55 14.88
C GLU A 95 6.67 4.99 16.25
N SER A 96 7.83 4.33 16.37
CA SER A 96 8.28 3.68 17.61
C SER A 96 8.37 4.64 18.81
N TYR A 97 8.52 5.95 18.56
CA TYR A 97 8.50 6.99 19.58
C TYR A 97 7.15 7.05 20.33
N LEU A 98 6.03 6.68 19.68
CA LEU A 98 4.69 6.64 20.28
C LEU A 98 4.56 5.54 21.34
N PHE A 99 5.48 4.56 21.36
CA PHE A 99 5.45 3.45 22.31
C PHE A 99 6.31 3.69 23.55
N LYS A 100 7.12 4.76 23.55
CA LYS A 100 8.07 5.02 24.62
C LYS A 100 7.35 5.32 25.93
N GLY A 101 7.72 4.59 27.00
CA GLY A 101 7.14 4.77 28.33
C GLY A 101 5.76 4.15 28.54
N LEU A 102 5.16 3.53 27.52
CA LEU A 102 3.88 2.83 27.67
C LEU A 102 4.05 1.52 28.45
N SER A 103 3.05 1.18 29.28
CA SER A 103 2.95 -0.15 29.87
C SER A 103 2.70 -1.19 28.78
N PRO A 104 3.02 -2.50 29.00
CA PRO A 104 2.78 -3.54 28.00
C PRO A 104 1.34 -3.56 27.48
N LYS A 105 0.34 -3.38 28.35
CA LYS A 105 -1.07 -3.36 27.94
C LYS A 105 -1.41 -2.12 27.10
N ALA A 106 -0.96 -0.94 27.52
CA ALA A 106 -1.18 0.30 26.77
C ALA A 106 -0.48 0.28 25.40
N LEU A 107 0.75 -0.26 25.35
CA LEU A 107 1.50 -0.44 24.11
C LEU A 107 0.74 -1.34 23.13
N ILE A 108 0.29 -2.52 23.58
CA ILE A 108 -0.44 -3.44 22.71
C ILE A 108 -1.78 -2.85 22.25
N SER A 109 -2.49 -2.12 23.12
CA SER A 109 -3.69 -1.39 22.72
C SER A 109 -3.36 -0.41 21.60
N LYS A 110 -2.35 0.46 21.79
CA LYS A 110 -1.96 1.48 20.79
C LYS A 110 -1.53 0.85 19.46
N VAL A 111 -0.72 -0.22 19.49
CA VAL A 111 -0.31 -0.96 18.28
C VAL A 111 -1.52 -1.56 17.56
N SER A 112 -2.48 -2.08 18.31
CA SER A 112 -3.71 -2.67 17.77
C SER A 112 -4.61 -1.61 17.14
N ASP A 113 -4.80 -0.47 17.82
CA ASP A 113 -5.56 0.68 17.31
C ASP A 113 -4.92 1.22 16.02
N MET A 114 -3.61 1.42 15.99
CA MET A 114 -2.89 1.88 14.80
C MET A 114 -3.01 0.90 13.63
N ARG A 115 -2.91 -0.41 13.88
CA ARG A 115 -3.11 -1.41 12.83
C ARG A 115 -4.54 -1.37 12.29
N ASN A 116 -5.53 -1.26 13.17
CA ASN A 116 -6.93 -1.22 12.76
C ASN A 116 -7.23 0.03 11.92
N GLU A 117 -6.73 1.19 12.35
CA GLU A 117 -6.87 2.43 11.59
C GLU A 117 -6.17 2.38 10.23
N ARG A 118 -5.00 1.72 10.11
CA ARG A 118 -4.33 1.51 8.82
C ARG A 118 -5.19 0.72 7.82
N ILE A 119 -5.87 -0.33 8.28
CA ILE A 119 -6.80 -1.11 7.46
C ILE A 119 -7.99 -0.24 7.05
N LEU A 120 -8.64 0.39 8.03
CA LEU A 120 -9.82 1.21 7.77
C LEU A 120 -9.50 2.40 6.86
N ALA A 121 -8.34 3.03 7.00
CA ALA A 121 -7.88 4.10 6.12
C ALA A 121 -7.66 3.59 4.70
N THR A 122 -7.04 2.42 4.54
CA THR A 122 -6.88 1.76 3.23
C THR A 122 -8.23 1.55 2.56
N MET A 123 -9.20 1.02 3.30
CA MET A 123 -10.55 0.82 2.78
C MET A 123 -11.21 2.13 2.32
N ARG A 124 -11.05 3.21 3.09
CA ARG A 124 -11.58 4.54 2.72
C ARG A 124 -10.89 5.11 1.48
N MET A 125 -9.57 5.03 1.42
CA MET A 125 -8.76 5.54 0.30
C MET A 125 -9.13 4.84 -1.02
N CYS A 126 -9.30 3.52 -0.98
CA CYS A 126 -9.56 2.69 -2.16
C CYS A 126 -11.06 2.34 -2.36
N SER A 127 -11.96 2.89 -1.53
CA SER A 127 -13.41 2.62 -1.57
C SER A 127 -13.79 1.13 -1.46
N LEU A 128 -13.08 0.43 -0.58
CA LEU A 128 -13.26 -0.99 -0.28
C LEU A 128 -14.33 -1.18 0.81
N GLU A 129 -15.04 -2.29 0.74
CA GLU A 129 -16.08 -2.69 1.71
C GLU A 129 -15.63 -3.81 2.64
N ASP A 130 -14.68 -4.65 2.20
CA ASP A 130 -14.12 -5.74 2.98
C ASP A 130 -12.64 -5.96 2.63
N MET A 131 -11.93 -6.71 3.48
CA MET A 131 -10.52 -7.02 3.36
C MET A 131 -10.27 -8.49 3.72
N ILE A 132 -9.52 -9.20 2.89
CA ILE A 132 -9.07 -10.58 3.16
C ILE A 132 -7.55 -10.72 3.07
N TYR A 133 -7.03 -11.76 3.69
CA TYR A 133 -5.73 -12.32 3.32
C TYR A 133 -5.93 -13.44 2.29
N HIS A 134 -5.21 -13.38 1.19
CA HIS A 134 -5.06 -14.49 0.25
C HIS A 134 -3.63 -15.03 0.35
N VAL A 135 -3.52 -16.28 0.79
CA VAL A 135 -2.27 -16.87 1.30
C VAL A 135 -1.86 -18.07 0.46
N ILE A 136 -0.63 -18.05 -0.03
CA ILE A 136 0.02 -19.20 -0.66
C ILE A 136 1.03 -19.81 0.31
N THR A 137 0.74 -21.01 0.82
CA THR A 137 1.74 -21.78 1.57
C THR A 137 2.50 -22.72 0.65
N ARG A 138 3.77 -22.97 0.98
CA ARG A 138 4.69 -23.79 0.17
C ARG A 138 5.27 -24.91 1.02
N LYS A 139 5.21 -26.14 0.52
CA LYS A 139 5.89 -27.32 1.07
C LYS A 139 6.47 -28.14 -0.08
N GLU A 140 7.10 -29.27 0.24
CA GLU A 140 7.82 -30.08 -0.74
C GLU A 140 6.98 -30.32 -1.99
N ARG A 141 7.43 -29.75 -3.13
CA ARG A 141 6.79 -29.83 -4.45
C ARG A 141 5.29 -29.50 -4.44
N TYR A 142 4.84 -28.61 -3.57
CA TYR A 142 3.41 -28.32 -3.40
C TYR A 142 3.15 -26.86 -3.00
N MET A 143 2.06 -26.31 -3.53
CA MET A 143 1.48 -25.04 -3.09
C MET A 143 0.03 -25.23 -2.65
N GLY A 144 -0.35 -24.55 -1.56
CA GLY A 144 -1.72 -24.53 -1.06
C GLY A 144 -2.24 -23.09 -0.90
N ILE A 145 -3.44 -22.85 -1.39
CA ILE A 145 -4.19 -21.58 -1.29
C ILE A 145 -5.05 -21.62 -0.03
N PHE A 146 -5.00 -20.54 0.75
CA PHE A 146 -5.83 -20.30 1.93
C PHE A 146 -6.37 -18.88 1.88
N GLU A 147 -7.57 -18.67 2.41
CA GLU A 147 -8.19 -17.35 2.51
C GLU A 147 -8.80 -17.18 3.90
N GLU A 148 -8.59 -16.02 4.53
CA GLU A 148 -9.25 -15.63 5.78
C GLU A 148 -9.53 -14.12 5.77
N HIS A 149 -10.52 -13.66 6.54
CA HIS A 149 -10.76 -12.23 6.69
C HIS A 149 -9.56 -11.52 7.34
N MET A 150 -9.35 -10.28 6.93
CA MET A 150 -8.39 -9.38 7.57
C MET A 150 -9.06 -8.67 8.77
N ASP A 151 -9.51 -9.46 9.75
CA ASP A 151 -10.29 -8.96 10.89
C ASP A 151 -9.56 -7.87 11.65
N LEU A 152 -10.29 -6.86 12.14
CA LEU A 152 -9.77 -5.88 13.09
C LEU A 152 -9.46 -6.55 14.43
N ILE A 153 -8.42 -6.09 15.12
CA ILE A 153 -8.08 -6.59 16.47
C ILE A 153 -9.12 -6.04 17.44
N ASP A 154 -9.77 -6.91 18.21
CA ASP A 154 -10.68 -6.48 19.27
C ASP A 154 -9.87 -5.94 20.47
N THR A 155 -9.74 -4.61 20.54
CA THR A 155 -8.94 -3.94 21.57
C THR A 155 -9.55 -4.02 22.97
N SER A 156 -10.86 -4.27 23.07
CA SER A 156 -11.54 -4.48 24.36
C SER A 156 -11.23 -5.83 24.99
N SER A 157 -10.91 -6.82 24.16
CA SER A 157 -10.66 -8.22 24.54
C SER A 157 -9.17 -8.58 24.70
N ILE A 158 -8.25 -7.62 24.56
CA ILE A 158 -6.81 -7.88 24.60
C ILE A 158 -6.37 -8.54 25.92
N LYS A 159 -5.75 -9.71 25.78
CA LYS A 159 -5.10 -10.47 26.87
C LYS A 159 -3.64 -10.72 26.52
N ILE A 160 -2.74 -10.27 27.39
CA ILE A 160 -1.30 -10.60 27.28
C ILE A 160 -1.11 -12.04 27.73
N LEU A 161 -0.56 -12.87 26.84
CA LEU A 161 -0.28 -14.28 27.08
C LEU A 161 1.15 -14.48 27.62
N GLU A 162 2.10 -13.73 27.08
CA GLU A 162 3.51 -13.86 27.44
C GLU A 162 4.24 -12.52 27.22
N LYS A 163 5.15 -12.18 28.13
CA LYS A 163 6.07 -11.05 27.97
C LYS A 163 7.51 -11.55 28.16
N LYS A 164 8.33 -11.38 27.11
CA LYS A 164 9.79 -11.53 27.14
C LYS A 164 10.46 -10.16 26.98
N ALA A 165 11.79 -10.14 26.98
CA ALA A 165 12.57 -8.90 26.84
C ALA A 165 12.21 -8.09 25.58
N THR A 166 12.04 -8.77 24.44
CA THR A 166 11.82 -8.14 23.13
C THR A 166 10.49 -8.52 22.47
N ILE A 167 9.69 -9.35 23.14
CA ILE A 167 8.48 -9.94 22.56
C ILE A 167 7.33 -9.84 23.55
N ILE A 168 6.17 -9.41 23.07
CA ILE A 168 4.89 -9.49 23.80
C ILE A 168 3.94 -10.35 22.95
N ARG A 169 3.46 -11.46 23.49
CA ARG A 169 2.42 -12.29 22.88
C ARG A 169 1.08 -11.94 23.49
N PHE A 170 0.05 -11.84 22.66
CA PHE A 170 -1.29 -11.50 23.10
C PHE A 170 -2.35 -12.09 22.18
N THR A 171 -3.60 -12.07 22.62
CA THR A 171 -4.77 -12.47 21.86
C THR A 171 -5.91 -11.48 22.12
N ASP A 172 -6.85 -11.40 21.19
CA ASP A 172 -8.11 -10.66 21.31
C ASP A 172 -9.32 -11.62 21.41
N ASN A 173 -9.08 -12.87 21.83
CA ASN A 173 -10.00 -14.02 21.81
C ASN A 173 -10.34 -14.59 20.42
N GLN A 174 -9.96 -13.92 19.32
CA GLN A 174 -10.18 -14.43 17.96
C GLN A 174 -8.89 -14.96 17.35
N HIS A 175 -7.80 -14.20 17.50
CA HIS A 175 -6.52 -14.45 16.86
C HIS A 175 -5.37 -14.41 17.84
N GLU A 176 -4.23 -14.99 17.45
CA GLU A 176 -2.97 -14.93 18.20
C GLU A 176 -2.00 -13.97 17.54
N TYR A 177 -1.38 -13.12 18.36
CA TYR A 177 -0.46 -12.09 17.91
C TYR A 177 0.86 -12.11 18.68
N THR A 178 1.89 -11.60 18.03
CA THR A 178 3.19 -11.34 18.62
C THR A 178 3.67 -9.96 18.19
N PHE A 179 3.98 -9.09 19.15
CA PHE A 179 4.66 -7.82 18.90
C PHE A 179 6.15 -7.94 19.24
N ASN A 180 7.00 -7.64 18.26
CA ASN A 180 8.45 -7.55 18.44
C ASN A 180 8.85 -6.10 18.70
N LEU A 181 9.33 -5.83 19.92
CA LEU A 181 9.70 -4.49 20.38
C LEU A 181 10.92 -3.95 19.61
N SER A 182 11.94 -4.77 19.36
CA SER A 182 13.17 -4.36 18.69
C SER A 182 12.94 -3.99 17.22
N LYS A 183 11.99 -4.65 16.56
CA LYS A 183 11.63 -4.43 15.15
C LYS A 183 10.37 -3.58 14.97
N SER A 184 9.77 -3.11 16.07
CA SER A 184 8.45 -2.45 16.08
C SER A 184 7.44 -3.13 15.15
N THR A 185 7.37 -4.46 15.19
CA THR A 185 6.67 -5.26 14.18
C THR A 185 5.57 -6.09 14.83
N LEU A 186 4.36 -6.02 14.28
CA LEU A 186 3.22 -6.85 14.67
C LEU A 186 3.10 -8.05 13.74
N LEU A 187 3.02 -9.24 14.33
CA LEU A 187 2.79 -10.50 13.64
C LEU A 187 1.47 -11.12 14.09
N LYS A 188 0.73 -11.70 13.15
CA LYS A 188 -0.45 -12.55 13.39
C LYS A 188 -0.09 -14.00 13.11
N ARG A 189 -0.62 -14.94 13.89
CA ARG A 189 -0.55 -16.36 13.56
C ARG A 189 -1.59 -16.69 12.49
N PHE A 190 -1.11 -17.24 11.39
CA PHE A 190 -1.93 -17.80 10.33
C PHE A 190 -2.05 -19.31 10.56
N PHE A 191 -3.29 -19.80 10.62
CA PHE A 191 -3.59 -21.22 10.70
C PHE A 191 -3.98 -21.72 9.31
N THR A 192 -3.12 -22.55 8.71
CA THR A 192 -3.28 -23.08 7.36
C THR A 192 -3.41 -24.61 7.46
N LYS A 193 -4.48 -25.07 8.12
CA LYS A 193 -4.74 -26.50 8.33
C LYS A 193 -5.46 -27.08 7.12
N GLU A 194 -5.35 -28.39 6.90
CA GLU A 194 -5.94 -29.06 5.74
C GLU A 194 -7.44 -28.78 5.56
N LYS A 195 -8.20 -28.70 6.66
CA LYS A 195 -9.64 -28.39 6.64
C LYS A 195 -9.98 -26.98 6.11
N ASP A 196 -9.02 -26.06 6.13
CA ASP A 196 -9.15 -24.68 5.71
C ASP A 196 -8.50 -24.44 4.32
N LEU A 197 -7.96 -25.50 3.70
CA LEU A 197 -7.36 -25.45 2.36
C LEU A 197 -8.43 -25.13 1.33
N VAL A 198 -8.22 -24.04 0.59
CA VAL A 198 -9.12 -23.62 -0.50
C VAL A 198 -8.82 -24.43 -1.76
N TYR A 199 -7.54 -24.55 -2.12
CA TYR A 199 -7.11 -25.33 -3.28
C TYR A 199 -5.63 -25.70 -3.17
N GLY A 200 -5.29 -26.93 -3.56
CA GLY A 200 -3.94 -27.47 -3.46
C GLY A 200 -3.47 -28.08 -4.77
N PHE A 201 -2.18 -27.92 -5.08
CA PHE A 201 -1.61 -28.46 -6.32
C PHE A 201 -0.12 -28.74 -6.19
N ASN A 202 0.32 -29.78 -6.92
CA ASN A 202 1.72 -30.17 -7.00
C ASN A 202 2.49 -29.30 -7.99
N ILE A 203 3.76 -29.06 -7.68
CA ILE A 203 4.71 -28.30 -8.49
C ILE A 203 5.79 -29.26 -8.97
N ASN A 204 5.91 -29.40 -10.29
CA ASN A 204 7.02 -30.12 -10.88
C ASN A 204 8.24 -29.19 -11.02
N ILE A 205 9.12 -29.16 -10.02
CA ILE A 205 10.36 -28.36 -10.09
C ILE A 205 11.29 -28.96 -11.14
N LEU A 206 11.64 -28.13 -12.14
CA LEU A 206 12.54 -28.50 -13.22
C LEU A 206 13.96 -28.68 -12.67
N LYS A 207 14.62 -29.77 -13.08
CA LYS A 207 16.03 -30.01 -12.72
C LYS A 207 16.92 -28.91 -13.31
N ASP A 208 16.78 -28.65 -14.60
CA ASP A 208 17.47 -27.57 -15.31
C ASP A 208 16.44 -26.57 -15.90
N PRO A 209 16.10 -25.50 -15.18
CA PRO A 209 15.21 -24.47 -15.69
C PRO A 209 15.84 -23.61 -16.79
N PHE A 210 17.18 -23.58 -16.93
CA PHE A 210 17.82 -22.81 -18.02
C PHE A 210 17.58 -23.49 -19.38
N GLU A 211 17.63 -24.82 -19.44
CA GLU A 211 17.27 -25.57 -20.65
C GLU A 211 15.83 -25.29 -21.09
N PHE A 212 14.89 -25.22 -20.14
CA PHE A 212 13.51 -24.84 -20.43
C PHE A 212 13.39 -23.42 -21.02
N LEU A 213 14.12 -22.46 -20.48
CA LEU A 213 14.15 -21.08 -21.00
C LEU A 213 14.79 -20.99 -22.40
N LEU A 214 15.90 -21.69 -22.62
CA LEU A 214 16.61 -21.73 -23.91
C LEU A 214 15.81 -22.48 -24.99
N SER A 215 15.13 -23.58 -24.63
CA SER A 215 14.28 -24.35 -25.54
C SER A 215 13.02 -23.57 -25.95
N SER A 216 12.46 -22.77 -25.04
CA SER A 216 11.34 -21.87 -25.33
C SER A 216 11.71 -20.75 -26.32
N ASN A 217 12.97 -20.32 -26.33
CA ASN A 217 13.49 -19.36 -27.32
C ASN A 217 13.78 -19.99 -28.70
N SER A 218 14.07 -21.29 -28.75
CA SER A 218 14.53 -21.97 -29.98
C SER A 218 13.43 -22.71 -30.74
N LYS A 219 12.31 -23.08 -30.10
CA LYS A 219 11.19 -23.75 -30.76
C LYS A 219 9.99 -22.79 -30.94
N LYS A 220 9.84 -22.30 -32.18
CA LYS A 220 8.54 -22.07 -32.82
C LYS A 220 7.64 -20.98 -32.22
N TYR A 221 8.22 -19.85 -31.78
CA TYR A 221 7.50 -18.59 -31.63
C TYR A 221 8.29 -17.43 -32.25
N LYS A 222 8.41 -17.43 -33.58
CA LYS A 222 8.46 -16.20 -34.40
C LYS A 222 7.04 -15.67 -34.64
N LYS A 223 6.15 -15.76 -33.65
CA LYS A 223 5.20 -14.67 -33.50
C LYS A 223 6.07 -13.61 -32.86
N GLU A 224 6.30 -12.49 -33.53
CA GLU A 224 6.89 -11.32 -32.87
C GLU A 224 6.17 -11.21 -31.52
N ILE A 225 6.85 -11.62 -30.45
CA ILE A 225 6.43 -11.24 -29.12
C ILE A 225 6.73 -9.76 -29.17
N ASN A 226 5.73 -8.98 -29.56
CA ASN A 226 5.78 -7.55 -29.39
C ASN A 226 5.88 -7.40 -27.87
N PHE A 227 7.10 -7.24 -27.36
CA PHE A 227 7.34 -7.02 -25.94
C PHE A 227 6.50 -5.83 -25.45
N GLN A 228 6.09 -4.93 -26.37
CA GLN A 228 5.09 -3.91 -26.12
C GLN A 228 3.76 -4.49 -25.55
N ASP A 229 3.16 -5.50 -26.17
CA ASP A 229 1.83 -6.04 -25.84
C ASP A 229 1.79 -6.79 -24.49
N ILE A 230 2.87 -7.50 -24.14
CA ILE A 230 2.99 -8.19 -22.83
C ILE A 230 3.16 -7.18 -21.69
N PHE A 231 3.87 -6.09 -21.97
CA PHE A 231 3.96 -5.00 -21.01
C PHE A 231 2.64 -4.21 -20.95
N GLU A 232 1.84 -4.12 -22.03
CA GLU A 232 0.66 -3.23 -22.16
C GLU A 232 -0.52 -3.60 -21.28
N ASN A 233 -0.67 -4.88 -20.94
CA ASN A 233 -1.86 -5.39 -20.25
C ASN A 233 -1.78 -5.40 -18.72
N ASN A 234 -0.66 -4.96 -18.12
CA ASN A 234 -0.55 -4.80 -16.67
C ASN A 234 -0.39 -3.31 -16.36
N ASN A 235 -1.48 -2.70 -15.87
CA ASN A 235 -1.62 -1.29 -15.47
C ASN A 235 -1.55 -0.25 -16.61
N ILE A 236 -2.69 -0.04 -17.29
CA ILE A 236 -2.91 1.10 -18.20
C ILE A 236 -2.54 2.44 -17.55
N LEU A 237 -2.70 2.58 -16.22
CA LEU A 237 -2.34 3.80 -15.49
C LEU A 237 -0.82 3.98 -15.32
N GLU A 238 -0.06 2.92 -15.03
CA GLU A 238 1.39 3.03 -14.78
C GLU A 238 2.19 3.24 -16.07
N LYS A 239 1.73 2.68 -17.20
CA LYS A 239 2.35 2.89 -18.51
C LYS A 239 2.17 4.29 -19.06
N ASN A 240 1.32 5.08 -18.42
CA ASN A 240 1.07 6.47 -18.75
C ASN A 240 1.79 7.44 -17.81
N ILE A 241 2.38 7.01 -16.69
CA ILE A 241 3.12 7.93 -15.82
C ILE A 241 4.41 8.34 -16.53
N VAL A 242 4.55 9.64 -16.82
CA VAL A 242 5.75 10.22 -17.44
C VAL A 242 6.66 10.88 -16.41
N ASP A 243 6.10 11.31 -15.29
CA ASP A 243 6.84 11.92 -14.19
C ASP A 243 6.01 11.86 -12.89
N TYR A 244 6.64 12.02 -11.72
CA TYR A 244 5.95 12.11 -10.43
C TYR A 244 6.69 13.00 -9.43
N ILE A 245 5.98 13.56 -8.46
CA ILE A 245 6.56 14.22 -7.29
C ILE A 245 5.94 13.67 -6.02
N ILE A 246 6.66 13.79 -4.91
CA ILE A 246 6.13 13.48 -3.58
C ILE A 246 6.05 14.78 -2.78
N LEU A 247 4.87 15.05 -2.22
CA LEU A 247 4.56 16.24 -1.44
C LEU A 247 4.26 15.86 0.01
N PRO A 248 4.83 16.56 1.01
CA PRO A 248 4.57 16.26 2.40
C PRO A 248 3.18 16.79 2.81
N LEU A 249 2.52 16.09 3.73
CA LEU A 249 1.28 16.54 4.39
C LEU A 249 1.56 17.37 5.67
N TYR A 250 2.83 17.69 5.91
CA TYR A 250 3.34 18.39 7.07
C TYR A 250 4.37 19.45 6.65
N SER A 251 4.84 20.28 7.58
CA SER A 251 5.95 21.22 7.34
C SER A 251 7.26 20.44 7.29
N SER A 252 7.89 20.33 6.12
CA SER A 252 9.20 19.66 5.99
C SER A 252 10.32 20.35 6.78
N ARG A 253 10.16 21.65 7.09
CA ARG A 253 11.09 22.42 7.92
C ARG A 253 10.99 22.01 9.40
N ASP A 254 9.78 22.00 9.93
CA ASP A 254 9.53 21.79 11.37
C ASP A 254 9.27 20.32 11.70
N LYS A 255 9.17 19.47 10.67
CA LYS A 255 8.79 18.05 10.73
C LYS A 255 7.51 17.80 11.53
N ASN A 256 6.58 18.75 11.48
CA ASN A 256 5.32 18.71 12.19
C ASN A 256 4.19 19.32 11.35
N VAL A 257 2.94 19.02 11.70
CA VAL A 257 1.76 19.61 11.06
C VAL A 257 1.46 20.96 11.70
N PRO A 258 1.54 22.09 10.96
CA PRO A 258 1.28 23.40 11.53
C PRO A 258 -0.18 23.56 11.97
N GLN A 259 -0.43 24.34 13.03
CA GLN A 259 -1.79 24.54 13.56
C GLN A 259 -2.68 25.48 12.73
N ARG A 260 -2.09 26.25 11.80
CA ARG A 260 -2.76 27.34 11.07
C ARG A 260 -2.39 27.41 9.59
N SER A 261 -1.87 26.32 9.03
CA SER A 261 -1.52 26.24 7.60
C SER A 261 -1.53 24.78 7.12
N GLY A 262 -1.35 24.59 5.82
CA GLY A 262 -1.44 23.27 5.19
C GLY A 262 -2.80 22.60 5.43
N LEU A 263 -2.78 21.45 6.11
CA LEU A 263 -3.99 20.71 6.49
C LEU A 263 -4.88 21.44 7.51
N ASN A 264 -4.31 22.34 8.32
CA ASN A 264 -5.05 23.15 9.29
C ASN A 264 -5.26 24.60 8.83
N GLN A 265 -5.20 24.86 7.51
CA GLN A 265 -5.42 26.19 6.95
C GLN A 265 -6.79 26.77 7.34
N TRP A 266 -7.82 25.94 7.49
CA TRP A 266 -9.15 26.33 7.98
C TRP A 266 -9.11 27.06 9.34
N ASN A 267 -8.08 26.82 10.16
CA ASN A 267 -7.87 27.44 11.48
C ASN A 267 -7.00 28.72 11.44
N ALA A 268 -6.58 29.16 10.25
CA ALA A 268 -5.73 30.34 10.12
C ALA A 268 -6.46 31.64 10.49
N GLY A 269 -5.73 32.60 11.04
CA GLY A 269 -6.25 33.94 11.34
C GLY A 269 -6.55 34.77 10.09
N GLY A 270 -7.27 35.88 10.27
CA GLY A 270 -7.69 36.77 9.18
C GLY A 270 -9.11 36.45 8.70
N ARG A 271 -9.31 36.26 7.38
CA ARG A 271 -10.65 36.00 6.85
C ARG A 271 -11.24 34.70 7.40
N LYS A 272 -12.57 34.64 7.49
CA LYS A 272 -13.28 33.39 7.76
C LYS A 272 -12.97 32.38 6.64
N ARG A 273 -12.52 31.20 7.04
CA ARG A 273 -12.20 30.09 6.13
C ARG A 273 -13.24 29.00 6.29
N ALA A 274 -13.43 28.22 5.22
CA ALA A 274 -14.30 27.06 5.30
C ALA A 274 -13.62 25.93 6.09
N GLU A 275 -14.41 25.07 6.73
CA GLU A 275 -13.93 24.00 7.63
C GLU A 275 -13.09 22.92 6.93
N ASN A 276 -13.16 22.85 5.60
CA ASN A 276 -12.39 21.94 4.76
C ASN A 276 -11.42 22.69 3.84
N GLU A 277 -11.15 23.96 4.13
CA GLU A 277 -10.18 24.72 3.36
C GLU A 277 -8.76 24.31 3.76
N VAL A 278 -8.08 23.58 2.86
CA VAL A 278 -6.71 23.08 3.05
C VAL A 278 -5.86 23.31 1.83
N TYR A 279 -4.55 23.20 1.99
CA TYR A 279 -3.62 23.04 0.87
C TYR A 279 -2.55 22.01 1.21
N ILE A 280 -2.02 21.34 0.19
CA ILE A 280 -0.80 20.52 0.32
C ILE A 280 0.40 21.42 -0.01
N PRO A 281 1.40 21.53 0.89
CA PRO A 281 2.57 22.35 0.63
C PRO A 281 3.41 21.78 -0.52
N ILE A 282 3.88 22.66 -1.40
CA ILE A 282 4.86 22.36 -2.43
C ILE A 282 6.20 23.00 -2.01
N PRO A 283 7.19 22.19 -1.57
CA PRO A 283 8.53 22.70 -1.31
C PRO A 283 9.13 23.38 -2.55
N SER A 284 9.73 24.57 -2.36
CA SER A 284 10.21 25.39 -3.48
C SER A 284 11.23 24.69 -4.37
N TRP A 285 12.04 23.78 -3.81
CA TRP A 285 13.00 22.99 -4.58
C TRP A 285 12.33 22.15 -5.67
N ILE A 286 11.07 21.72 -5.52
CA ILE A 286 10.38 20.97 -6.56
C ILE A 286 10.23 21.80 -7.84
N HIS A 287 9.96 23.10 -7.72
CA HIS A 287 9.89 24.00 -8.88
C HIS A 287 11.25 24.13 -9.59
N VAL A 288 12.35 24.02 -8.84
CA VAL A 288 13.73 24.10 -9.37
C VAL A 288 14.13 22.81 -10.07
N TYR A 289 13.91 21.65 -9.45
CA TYR A 289 14.34 20.35 -9.99
C TYR A 289 13.39 19.79 -11.03
N LYS A 290 12.11 20.17 -10.97
CA LYS A 290 11.07 19.74 -11.92
C LYS A 290 10.29 20.94 -12.48
N PRO A 291 10.97 21.83 -13.25
CA PRO A 291 10.36 23.07 -13.75
C PRO A 291 9.24 22.86 -14.78
N ASN A 292 9.11 21.65 -15.33
CA ASN A 292 8.08 21.31 -16.32
C ASN A 292 7.03 20.31 -15.80
N PHE A 293 7.04 20.02 -14.49
CA PHE A 293 6.13 19.05 -13.91
C PHE A 293 4.68 19.54 -14.00
N PHE A 294 4.40 20.71 -13.44
CA PHE A 294 3.09 21.34 -13.48
C PHE A 294 2.90 22.17 -14.76
N PRO A 295 1.64 22.41 -15.18
CA PRO A 295 1.31 23.32 -16.28
C PRO A 295 1.37 24.78 -15.82
N TYR A 296 2.57 25.28 -15.50
CA TYR A 296 2.76 26.65 -15.02
C TYR A 296 2.34 27.68 -16.07
N ASN A 297 1.71 28.77 -15.62
CA ASN A 297 1.24 29.85 -16.50
C ASN A 297 1.81 31.23 -16.18
N ASN A 298 2.72 31.32 -15.20
CA ASN A 298 3.44 32.55 -14.87
C ASN A 298 4.77 32.26 -14.15
N ILE A 299 5.54 33.33 -13.96
CA ILE A 299 6.85 33.34 -13.28
C ILE A 299 6.74 32.97 -11.79
N GLU A 300 5.58 33.16 -11.15
CA GLU A 300 5.37 32.79 -9.74
C GLU A 300 4.99 31.31 -9.53
N HIS A 301 5.18 30.46 -10.54
CA HIS A 301 4.89 29.02 -10.49
C HIS A 301 3.43 28.68 -10.17
N LYS A 302 2.47 29.53 -10.57
CA LYS A 302 1.03 29.22 -10.46
C LYS A 302 0.53 28.50 -11.71
N THR A 303 -0.64 27.88 -11.60
CA THR A 303 -1.31 27.19 -12.72
C THR A 303 -2.76 27.62 -12.88
N ASN A 304 -3.31 27.39 -14.07
CA ASN A 304 -4.76 27.21 -14.22
C ASN A 304 -5.20 25.90 -13.54
N PRO A 305 -6.51 25.71 -13.25
CA PRO A 305 -7.00 24.45 -12.74
C PRO A 305 -6.72 23.28 -13.70
N PHE A 306 -6.32 22.14 -13.15
CA PHE A 306 -6.08 20.88 -13.85
C PHE A 306 -6.70 19.70 -13.09
N SER A 307 -6.93 18.59 -13.79
CA SER A 307 -7.62 17.42 -13.24
C SER A 307 -6.65 16.47 -12.52
N VAL A 308 -7.04 16.06 -11.31
CA VAL A 308 -6.38 15.03 -10.52
C VAL A 308 -7.36 13.90 -10.23
N VAL A 309 -7.01 12.68 -10.59
CA VAL A 309 -7.77 11.47 -10.26
C VAL A 309 -7.28 10.91 -8.92
N LEU A 310 -8.21 10.73 -7.99
CA LEU A 310 -7.95 10.14 -6.68
C LEU A 310 -8.02 8.60 -6.75
N PRO A 311 -7.53 7.87 -5.71
CA PRO A 311 -7.51 6.40 -5.72
C PRO A 311 -8.92 5.80 -5.77
N ASN A 312 -9.91 6.51 -5.23
CA ASN A 312 -11.34 6.18 -5.31
C ASN A 312 -11.99 6.56 -6.66
N LYS A 313 -11.20 6.86 -7.70
CA LYS A 313 -11.65 7.28 -9.05
C LYS A 313 -12.33 8.65 -9.13
N LYS A 314 -12.53 9.36 -8.01
CA LYS A 314 -13.06 10.72 -8.03
C LYS A 314 -12.07 11.66 -8.71
N VAL A 315 -12.56 12.57 -9.53
CA VAL A 315 -11.73 13.61 -10.17
C VAL A 315 -11.89 14.92 -9.40
N LEU A 316 -10.77 15.52 -9.00
CA LEU A 316 -10.70 16.86 -8.43
C LEU A 316 -10.14 17.84 -9.45
N SER A 317 -10.70 19.05 -9.49
CA SER A 317 -10.04 20.19 -10.12
C SER A 317 -9.11 20.84 -9.11
N VAL A 318 -7.82 20.95 -9.41
CA VAL A 318 -6.80 21.50 -8.51
C VAL A 318 -5.91 22.51 -9.23
N ARG A 319 -5.22 23.37 -8.47
CA ARG A 319 -4.26 24.34 -9.02
C ARG A 319 -3.13 24.63 -8.03
N VAL A 320 -2.00 25.06 -8.58
CA VAL A 320 -0.89 25.62 -7.80
C VAL A 320 -1.13 27.12 -7.58
N THR A 321 -1.06 27.54 -6.33
CA THR A 321 -1.47 28.88 -5.87
C THR A 321 -0.55 29.43 -4.78
N GLN A 322 -0.90 30.62 -4.30
CA GLN A 322 -0.14 31.42 -3.33
C GLN A 322 1.21 31.90 -3.86
N GLU A 323 1.85 32.76 -3.09
CA GLU A 323 3.16 33.31 -3.40
C GLU A 323 4.20 32.20 -3.55
N GLY A 324 4.95 32.24 -4.65
CA GLY A 324 6.00 31.27 -4.99
C GLY A 324 5.50 29.86 -5.33
N GLY A 325 4.21 29.69 -5.66
CA GLY A 325 3.66 28.39 -6.05
C GLY A 325 3.58 27.35 -4.93
N LYS A 326 3.64 27.78 -3.67
CA LYS A 326 3.82 26.89 -2.51
C LYS A 326 2.60 26.04 -2.12
N ALA A 327 1.45 26.22 -2.75
CA ALA A 327 0.19 25.60 -2.31
C ALA A 327 -0.57 24.91 -3.45
N LEU A 328 -0.71 23.58 -3.34
CA LEU A 328 -1.65 22.81 -4.16
C LEU A 328 -3.04 22.82 -3.49
N MET A 329 -4.05 23.36 -4.17
CA MET A 329 -5.42 23.53 -3.65
C MET A 329 -6.46 23.07 -4.67
N SER A 330 -7.60 22.55 -4.19
CA SER A 330 -8.74 22.27 -5.08
C SER A 330 -9.52 23.54 -5.46
N ASN A 331 -10.32 23.42 -6.51
CA ASN A 331 -11.33 24.40 -6.91
C ASN A 331 -12.65 23.64 -7.21
N PRO A 332 -13.66 23.66 -6.32
CA PRO A 332 -13.77 24.43 -5.09
C PRO A 332 -12.70 24.12 -4.02
N ASN A 333 -12.34 25.11 -3.20
CA ASN A 333 -11.25 25.03 -2.22
C ASN A 333 -11.51 24.12 -1.00
N GLN A 334 -12.63 23.39 -0.99
CA GLN A 334 -13.02 22.48 0.08
C GLN A 334 -12.90 21.00 -0.31
N ASP A 335 -12.83 20.68 -1.60
CA ASP A 335 -12.91 19.28 -2.05
C ASP A 335 -11.70 18.45 -1.64
N LEU A 336 -10.50 19.04 -1.75
CA LEU A 336 -9.27 18.41 -1.29
C LEU A 336 -9.32 18.17 0.23
N GLY A 337 -9.79 19.15 1.00
CA GLY A 337 -9.88 19.01 2.44
C GLY A 337 -11.00 18.07 2.89
N ARG A 338 -12.11 17.98 2.15
CA ARG A 338 -13.14 16.97 2.40
C ARG A 338 -12.56 15.57 2.25
N TRP A 339 -11.84 15.33 1.15
CA TRP A 339 -11.19 14.05 0.92
C TRP A 339 -10.14 13.71 1.99
N ILE A 340 -9.18 14.61 2.23
CA ILE A 340 -8.10 14.34 3.21
C ILE A 340 -8.66 14.28 4.63
N LEU A 341 -9.32 15.35 5.10
CA LEU A 341 -9.70 15.47 6.51
C LEU A 341 -10.86 14.55 6.89
N ARG A 342 -11.88 14.43 6.04
CA ARG A 342 -13.15 13.79 6.41
C ARG A 342 -13.21 12.35 5.94
N ASP A 343 -12.86 12.11 4.68
CA ASP A 343 -13.00 10.78 4.10
C ASP A 343 -11.82 9.89 4.54
N VAL A 344 -10.59 10.40 4.55
CA VAL A 344 -9.39 9.60 4.84
C VAL A 344 -8.99 9.66 6.31
N LEU A 345 -8.70 10.86 6.84
CA LEU A 345 -8.23 11.02 8.23
C LEU A 345 -9.36 10.89 9.27
N ARG A 346 -10.62 11.09 8.86
CA ARG A 346 -11.80 11.12 9.75
C ARG A 346 -11.66 12.02 10.97
N VAL A 347 -10.92 13.12 10.85
CA VAL A 347 -10.85 14.12 11.93
C VAL A 347 -12.18 14.86 12.03
N SER A 348 -12.59 15.20 13.26
CA SER A 348 -13.84 15.91 13.50
C SER A 348 -13.74 17.38 13.05
N LYS A 349 -14.89 18.02 12.84
CA LYS A 349 -14.90 19.46 12.54
C LYS A 349 -14.33 20.23 13.73
N GLY A 350 -13.41 21.16 13.47
CA GLY A 350 -12.73 21.93 14.52
C GLY A 350 -11.56 21.21 15.19
N GLU A 351 -11.30 19.95 14.85
CA GLU A 351 -10.16 19.19 15.37
C GLU A 351 -8.90 19.40 14.51
N LEU A 352 -7.77 19.70 15.14
CA LEU A 352 -6.50 19.90 14.46
C LEU A 352 -5.90 18.56 14.02
N VAL A 353 -5.45 18.51 12.77
CA VAL A 353 -4.55 17.44 12.32
C VAL A 353 -3.19 17.65 12.98
N THR A 354 -2.66 16.61 13.62
CA THR A 354 -1.32 16.61 14.20
C THR A 354 -0.42 15.62 13.47
N LYS A 355 0.89 15.65 13.74
CA LYS A 355 1.80 14.61 13.23
C LYS A 355 1.40 13.22 13.74
N GLU A 356 0.93 13.11 14.98
CA GLU A 356 0.43 11.83 15.51
C GLU A 356 -0.79 11.32 14.72
N THR A 357 -1.71 12.20 14.30
CA THR A 357 -2.86 11.83 13.45
C THR A 357 -2.40 11.11 12.17
N LEU A 358 -1.36 11.65 11.53
CA LEU A 358 -0.75 11.09 10.33
C LEU A 358 -0.04 9.75 10.62
N ASP A 359 0.75 9.70 11.69
CA ASP A 359 1.54 8.52 12.07
C ASP A 359 0.69 7.31 12.50
N VAL A 360 -0.46 7.55 13.15
CA VAL A 360 -1.44 6.51 13.49
C VAL A 360 -1.96 5.81 12.23
N ILE A 361 -2.28 6.60 11.20
CA ILE A 361 -2.73 6.09 9.90
C ILE A 361 -1.55 5.53 9.09
N GLY A 362 -0.32 5.92 9.42
CA GLY A 362 0.90 5.47 8.77
C GLY A 362 1.15 6.14 7.41
N ILE A 363 0.61 7.34 7.20
CA ILE A 363 0.80 8.15 5.98
C ILE A 363 1.33 9.52 6.36
N ASP A 364 2.18 10.14 5.54
CA ASP A 364 2.63 11.53 5.79
C ASP A 364 2.87 12.36 4.53
N SER A 365 2.63 11.77 3.37
CA SER A 365 2.93 12.37 2.09
C SER A 365 1.98 11.84 1.02
N VAL A 366 1.97 12.53 -0.12
CA VAL A 366 1.21 12.14 -1.29
C VAL A 366 2.11 12.15 -2.52
N GLN A 367 1.92 11.16 -3.40
CA GLN A 367 2.52 11.13 -4.72
C GLN A 367 1.55 11.75 -5.72
N LEU A 368 1.98 12.80 -6.39
CA LEU A 368 1.29 13.34 -7.56
C LEU A 368 2.01 12.83 -8.81
N SER A 369 1.34 12.02 -9.62
CA SER A 369 1.88 11.44 -10.84
C SER A 369 1.30 12.12 -12.07
N LYS A 370 2.13 12.48 -13.04
CA LYS A 370 1.73 13.08 -14.32
C LYS A 370 1.55 11.98 -15.36
N LEU A 371 0.39 11.95 -16.01
CA LEU A 371 0.07 11.01 -17.07
C LEU A 371 0.40 11.58 -18.46
N LYS A 372 0.61 10.70 -19.45
CA LYS A 372 0.91 11.04 -20.86
C LYS A 372 -0.14 11.94 -21.50
N ASP A 373 -1.40 11.78 -21.10
CA ASP A 373 -2.54 12.58 -21.59
C ASP A 373 -2.64 13.96 -20.92
N GLY A 374 -1.69 14.29 -20.02
CA GLY A 374 -1.65 15.56 -19.31
C GLY A 374 -2.51 15.61 -18.04
N THR A 375 -3.24 14.54 -17.72
CA THR A 375 -3.94 14.41 -16.44
C THR A 375 -2.99 13.97 -15.33
N PHE A 376 -3.45 14.05 -14.08
CA PHE A 376 -2.65 13.67 -12.91
C PHE A 376 -3.39 12.65 -12.05
N THR A 377 -2.64 11.84 -11.29
CA THR A 377 -3.19 10.99 -10.20
C THR A 377 -2.55 11.37 -8.88
N LEU A 378 -3.30 11.21 -7.78
CA LEU A 378 -2.82 11.53 -6.43
C LEU A 378 -3.04 10.35 -5.48
N ASP A 379 -1.97 9.84 -4.89
CA ASP A 379 -1.97 8.68 -4.01
C ASP A 379 -1.31 9.03 -2.67
N PHE A 380 -1.79 8.49 -1.55
CA PHE A 380 -1.07 8.63 -0.28
C PHE A 380 0.10 7.65 -0.21
N LEU A 381 1.17 8.09 0.45
CA LEU A 381 2.35 7.29 0.72
C LEU A 381 2.58 7.12 2.21
N LYS A 382 3.30 6.05 2.57
CA LYS A 382 3.65 5.77 3.97
C LYS A 382 4.54 6.85 4.55
N THR A 383 4.56 6.88 5.88
CA THR A 383 5.50 7.68 6.66
C THR A 383 6.92 7.55 6.11
N GLY A 384 7.58 8.66 5.82
CA GLY A 384 8.98 8.75 5.40
C GLY A 384 9.23 8.70 3.88
N SER A 385 8.20 8.52 3.06
CA SER A 385 8.39 8.46 1.59
C SER A 385 8.82 9.81 1.00
N PHE A 386 8.42 10.94 1.60
CA PHE A 386 8.89 12.26 1.19
C PHE A 386 10.40 12.45 1.45
N GLU A 387 10.89 12.01 2.61
CA GLU A 387 12.31 12.10 2.96
C GLU A 387 13.17 11.24 2.03
N GLU A 388 12.75 10.00 1.77
CA GLU A 388 13.44 9.11 0.82
C GLU A 388 13.51 9.73 -0.58
N PHE A 389 12.41 10.36 -1.02
CA PHE A 389 12.37 11.10 -2.28
C PHE A 389 13.32 12.30 -2.25
N TYR A 390 13.24 13.14 -1.22
CA TYR A 390 14.09 14.31 -1.07
C TYR A 390 15.58 13.96 -1.06
N ASP A 391 15.98 12.94 -0.30
CA ASP A 391 17.37 12.51 -0.19
C ASP A 391 17.92 12.00 -1.53
N LYS A 392 17.09 11.35 -2.35
CA LYS A 392 17.49 10.94 -3.72
C LYS A 392 17.84 12.14 -4.60
N TYR A 393 17.08 13.24 -4.51
CA TYR A 393 17.37 14.47 -5.27
C TYR A 393 18.53 15.26 -4.67
N ARG A 394 18.69 15.25 -3.34
CA ARG A 394 19.83 15.88 -2.69
C ARG A 394 21.14 15.15 -2.98
N ALA A 395 21.12 13.82 -3.04
CA ALA A 395 22.28 13.01 -3.38
C ALA A 395 22.74 13.22 -4.83
N SER A 396 21.84 13.57 -5.76
CA SER A 396 22.20 13.90 -7.15
C SER A 396 22.91 15.25 -7.34
N LEU A 397 23.20 15.98 -6.25
CA LEU A 397 23.93 17.25 -6.26
C LEU A 397 25.41 17.10 -5.88
N TYR A 398 25.83 15.89 -5.55
CA TYR A 398 27.21 15.50 -5.27
C TYR A 398 27.56 14.33 -6.20
#